data_AF-A0A4P7AH05-F1
#
_entry.id   AF-A0A4P7AH05-F1
#
_cell.length_a   1.000
_cell.length_b   1.000
_cell.length_c   1.000
_cell.angle_alpha   90.00
_cell.angle_beta   90.00
_cell.angle_gamma   90.00
#
_symmetry.space_group_name_H-M   'P 1'
#
loop_
_entity.id
_entity.type
_entity.pdbx_description
1 polymer ?
#
loop_
_entity_poly.entity_id
_entity_poly.type
_entity_poly.pdbx_seq_one_letter_code
_entity_poly.pdbx_strand_id
1 'polypeptide(L)'
;MKRVKLLKRNSKVKFMIVSIIIFSFLYALFGVLVYYSPMVNWKDGGQKASFSSIYTAFNNDYDDGLGTYEKYNSFFNFLLFNQTINSFTFIPTQFTVFYLPLIVGGISLVLMLIRSLIHLVGYKNQTKKGVARIVRPIRSYQITMICVWVTFTILLLASCLTFISASYFVIGIGWEFNTSGIVSSIINSHVRQTLKNYLLNTNGAGFQTIYWPSLVLFYKNFGYGLDESAWMVWIWILVPAIPFLLFGLLAFFGVIVGESSWWTINLAVLRDIDATTGMSIAKEYDYSKPLKIKKEKSIKVKGDIVELQDGKFDTSHAIGYYKSLIKLLEKSKNTNNSMFTKAKEELTRLTNKSNNINWSNVIDNIEDEIDLLTGVEQKFVELIESVINSTKINVFGRYKQDVIDLIKEYNQYIEEWKIFEAESVIEQIFAIAFKREELLAKVGYCLRSRLKNNFKYIDDELETIKKLEVAKIDEDYEEYRKICLEAIEKMSPIKSQFSNYAKKIIYN
;
A
#
# COMPACT_ATOMS: atom_id res chain seq x y z
N MET A 1 -22.10 11.84 4.80
CA MET A 1 -20.86 12.56 4.41
C MET A 1 -19.62 11.89 5.01
N LYS A 2 -18.96 10.97 4.30
CA LYS A 2 -17.67 10.42 4.76
C LYS A 2 -16.54 11.32 4.25
N ARG A 3 -15.91 12.11 5.13
CA ARG A 3 -14.60 12.73 4.83
C ARG A 3 -13.61 11.57 4.76
N VAL A 4 -12.80 11.45 3.70
CA VAL A 4 -11.67 10.52 3.72
C VAL A 4 -10.71 10.97 4.81
N LYS A 5 -10.79 10.29 5.96
CA LYS A 5 -9.85 10.43 7.08
C LYS A 5 -8.45 9.91 6.72
N LEU A 6 -8.24 9.29 5.55
CA LEU A 6 -6.96 8.67 5.18
C LEU A 6 -5.79 9.66 5.17
N LEU A 7 -5.92 10.83 4.51
CA LEU A 7 -4.81 11.77 4.44
C LEU A 7 -4.45 12.34 5.83
N LYS A 8 -5.44 12.56 6.69
CA LYS A 8 -5.21 13.06 8.06
C LYS A 8 -4.57 12.01 8.99
N ARG A 9 -4.71 10.71 8.69
CA ARG A 9 -4.17 9.58 9.48
C ARG A 9 -2.93 8.92 8.89
N ASN A 10 -2.50 9.29 7.67
CA ASN A 10 -1.31 8.68 7.09
C ASN A 10 -0.03 9.22 7.76
N SER A 11 0.49 8.43 8.71
CA SER A 11 1.72 8.73 9.44
C SER A 11 2.94 8.83 8.52
N LYS A 12 2.96 8.11 7.41
CA LYS A 12 4.08 8.09 6.45
C LYS A 12 4.24 9.43 5.72
N VAL A 13 3.12 10.05 5.31
CA VAL A 13 3.13 11.36 4.63
C VAL A 13 3.50 12.48 5.59
N LYS A 14 3.02 12.39 6.84
CA LYS A 14 3.42 13.33 7.90
C LYS A 14 4.90 13.19 8.21
N PHE A 15 5.40 11.95 8.32
CA PHE A 15 6.81 11.68 8.53
C PHE A 15 7.66 12.28 7.42
N MET A 16 7.30 12.06 6.14
CA MET A 16 7.96 12.68 4.99
C MET A 16 8.10 14.21 5.13
N ILE A 17 6.99 14.91 5.41
CA ILE A 17 6.99 16.38 5.52
C ILE A 17 7.81 16.83 6.74
N VAL A 18 7.65 16.16 7.89
CA VAL A 18 8.35 16.50 9.13
C VAL A 18 9.86 16.29 9.01
N SER A 19 10.30 15.21 8.36
CA SER A 19 11.72 14.95 8.14
C SER A 19 12.39 16.06 7.32
N ILE A 20 11.73 16.58 6.29
CA ILE A 20 12.24 17.71 5.50
C ILE A 20 12.22 19.02 6.30
N ILE A 21 11.19 19.24 7.14
CA ILE A 21 11.13 20.40 8.05
C ILE A 21 12.34 20.40 8.99
N ILE A 22 12.64 19.25 9.61
CA ILE A 22 13.78 19.11 10.52
C ILE A 22 15.08 19.41 9.77
N PHE A 23 15.28 18.82 8.59
CA PHE A 23 16.48 19.06 7.79
C PHE A 23 16.63 20.55 7.38
N SER A 24 15.53 21.17 6.94
CA SER A 24 15.50 22.59 6.57
C SER A 24 15.82 23.51 7.74
N PHE A 25 15.24 23.23 8.91
CA PHE A 25 15.48 24.00 10.13
C PHE A 25 16.94 23.90 10.57
N LEU A 26 17.52 22.69 10.60
CA LEU A 26 18.90 22.49 11.01
C LEU A 26 19.89 23.13 10.04
N TYR A 27 19.59 23.09 8.74
CA TYR A 27 20.41 23.75 7.74
C TYR A 27 20.37 25.28 7.88
N ALA A 28 19.19 25.87 8.10
CA ALA A 28 19.08 27.31 8.41
C ALA A 28 19.80 27.67 9.72
N LEU A 29 19.64 26.83 10.76
CA LEU A 29 20.31 27.01 12.05
C LEU A 29 21.82 27.00 11.91
N PHE A 30 22.38 26.13 11.06
CA PHE A 30 23.81 26.14 10.75
C PHE A 30 24.27 27.49 10.19
N GLY A 31 23.54 28.08 9.24
CA GLY A 31 23.86 29.42 8.72
C GLY A 31 23.90 30.49 9.82
N VAL A 32 22.92 30.48 10.74
CA VAL A 32 22.87 31.40 11.90
C VAL A 32 24.06 31.17 12.83
N LEU A 33 24.33 29.92 13.20
CA LEU A 33 25.40 29.58 14.13
C LEU A 33 26.79 29.93 13.57
N VAL A 34 27.00 29.71 12.27
CA VAL A 34 28.26 30.05 11.62
C VAL A 34 28.40 31.57 11.47
N TYR A 35 27.32 32.33 11.25
CA TYR A 35 27.36 33.80 11.18
C TYR A 35 27.88 34.45 12.47
N TYR A 36 27.42 33.97 13.63
CA TYR A 36 27.87 34.45 14.95
C TYR A 36 29.13 33.74 15.45
N SER A 37 29.67 32.81 14.67
CA SER A 37 30.80 32.01 15.10
C SER A 37 32.07 32.87 15.22
N PRO A 38 32.85 32.75 16.31
CA PRO A 38 34.23 33.21 16.39
C PRO A 38 35.08 32.75 15.21
N MET A 39 34.81 31.58 14.65
CA MET A 39 35.53 30.99 13.51
C MET A 39 35.52 31.85 12.24
N VAL A 40 34.48 32.65 12.03
CA VAL A 40 34.39 33.58 10.88
C VAL A 40 34.57 35.03 11.31
N ASN A 41 34.61 35.32 12.61
CA ASN A 41 34.77 36.65 13.19
C ASN A 41 36.11 36.84 13.92
N TRP A 42 37.06 35.92 13.72
CA TRP A 42 38.31 35.84 14.49
C TRP A 42 39.31 36.97 14.20
N LYS A 43 39.20 37.65 13.05
CA LYS A 43 40.14 38.67 12.60
C LYS A 43 39.57 40.07 12.80
N ASP A 44 40.42 41.02 13.19
CA ASP A 44 40.07 42.44 13.23
C ASP A 44 39.56 42.91 11.85
N GLY A 45 38.38 43.52 11.82
CA GLY A 45 37.58 43.73 10.58
C GLY A 45 36.49 42.68 10.34
N GLY A 46 36.34 41.71 11.25
CA GLY A 46 35.27 40.73 11.30
C GLY A 46 35.23 39.81 10.08
N GLN A 47 34.02 39.36 9.73
CA GLN A 47 33.76 38.43 8.63
C GLN A 47 34.52 38.77 7.34
N LYS A 48 34.44 40.03 6.88
CA LYS A 48 35.06 40.46 5.62
C LYS A 48 36.57 40.21 5.60
N ALA A 49 37.26 40.50 6.71
CA ALA A 49 38.70 40.27 6.83
C ALA A 49 39.03 38.78 6.83
N SER A 50 38.23 37.94 7.50
CA SER A 50 38.41 36.49 7.54
C SER A 50 38.23 35.84 6.16
N PHE A 51 37.14 36.16 5.43
CA PHE A 51 36.94 35.65 4.06
C PHE A 51 38.00 36.14 3.08
N SER A 52 38.38 37.42 3.16
CA SER A 52 39.43 37.99 2.31
C SER A 52 40.79 37.32 2.51
N SER A 53 41.11 36.90 3.74
CA SER A 53 42.40 36.25 4.05
C SER A 53 42.51 34.87 3.40
N ILE A 54 41.40 34.15 3.30
CA ILE A 54 41.34 32.87 2.57
C ILE A 54 41.47 33.13 1.08
N TYR A 55 40.74 34.11 0.54
CA TYR A 55 40.85 34.49 -0.88
C TYR A 55 42.30 34.87 -1.27
N THR A 56 42.97 35.68 -0.46
CA THR A 56 44.36 36.09 -0.73
C THR A 56 45.34 34.92 -0.71
N ALA A 57 45.07 33.86 0.06
CA ALA A 57 45.91 32.67 0.04
C ALA A 57 45.88 31.95 -1.33
N PHE A 58 44.81 32.09 -2.11
CA PHE A 58 44.70 31.52 -3.45
C PHE A 58 45.17 32.46 -4.57
N ASN A 59 45.21 33.77 -4.31
CA ASN A 59 45.48 34.81 -5.30
C ASN A 59 46.92 35.35 -5.26
N ASN A 60 47.82 34.72 -4.50
CA ASN A 60 49.24 35.06 -4.53
C ASN A 60 49.92 34.35 -5.71
N ASP A 61 50.78 35.07 -6.44
CA ASP A 61 51.68 34.46 -7.41
C ASP A 61 52.72 33.62 -6.66
N TYR A 62 52.62 32.30 -6.82
CA TYR A 62 53.63 31.36 -6.32
C TYR A 62 54.55 30.99 -7.50
N ASP A 63 55.85 31.23 -7.35
CA ASP A 63 56.88 31.14 -8.41
C ASP A 63 57.14 29.72 -8.99
N ASP A 64 56.30 28.74 -8.64
CA ASP A 64 56.51 27.31 -8.90
C ASP A 64 55.85 26.79 -10.19
N GLY A 65 55.47 27.67 -11.12
CA GLY A 65 54.87 27.27 -12.41
C GLY A 65 53.47 26.65 -12.32
N LEU A 66 52.77 26.84 -11.20
CA LEU A 66 51.47 26.22 -10.90
C LEU A 66 50.26 27.08 -11.31
N GLY A 67 50.45 28.28 -11.85
CA GLY A 67 49.38 29.19 -12.27
C GLY A 67 48.63 29.86 -11.12
N THR A 68 47.92 30.94 -11.43
CA THR A 68 47.07 31.67 -10.48
C THR A 68 45.65 31.10 -10.46
N TYR A 69 45.02 31.09 -9.28
CA TYR A 69 43.59 30.81 -9.17
C TYR A 69 42.81 32.07 -9.50
N GLU A 70 42.08 32.06 -10.61
CA GLU A 70 41.26 33.17 -11.03
C GLU A 70 39.79 32.92 -10.68
N LYS A 71 39.05 34.00 -10.44
CA LYS A 71 37.59 33.92 -10.28
C LYS A 71 37.00 33.48 -11.60
N TYR A 72 36.14 32.45 -11.57
CA TYR A 72 35.46 31.99 -12.78
C TYR A 72 34.56 33.08 -13.40
N ASN A 73 33.75 33.77 -12.59
CA ASN A 73 32.95 34.94 -12.98
C ASN A 73 32.44 35.65 -11.71
N SER A 74 32.08 36.93 -11.84
CA SER A 74 31.36 37.76 -10.85
C SER A 74 30.17 37.07 -10.16
N PHE A 75 29.42 36.23 -10.87
CA PHE A 75 28.28 35.49 -10.31
C PHE A 75 28.70 34.27 -9.48
N PHE A 76 29.78 33.61 -9.89
CA PHE A 76 30.36 32.43 -9.22
C PHE A 76 31.66 32.80 -8.51
N ASN A 77 31.67 33.92 -7.79
CA ASN A 77 32.85 34.41 -7.08
C ASN A 77 33.36 33.44 -5.98
N PHE A 78 32.56 32.43 -5.63
CA PHE A 78 32.94 31.35 -4.71
C PHE A 78 33.64 30.19 -5.41
N LEU A 79 33.74 30.20 -6.75
CA LEU A 79 34.43 29.21 -7.56
C LEU A 79 35.71 29.83 -8.10
N LEU A 80 36.86 29.27 -7.73
CA LEU A 80 38.14 29.62 -8.30
C LEU A 80 38.59 28.53 -9.27
N PHE A 81 39.17 28.95 -10.38
CA PHE A 81 39.66 28.06 -11.43
C PHE A 81 41.15 28.31 -11.68
N ASN A 82 41.92 27.23 -11.77
CA ASN A 82 43.32 27.26 -12.18
C ASN A 82 43.43 26.60 -13.55
N GLN A 83 43.73 27.43 -14.56
CA GLN A 83 43.81 27.00 -15.95
C GLN A 83 45.04 26.11 -16.23
N THR A 84 46.13 26.30 -15.48
CA THR A 84 47.40 25.59 -15.68
C THR A 84 47.28 24.10 -15.34
N ILE A 85 46.59 23.79 -14.25
CA ILE A 85 46.37 22.41 -13.78
C ILE A 85 44.95 21.88 -14.05
N ASN A 86 44.12 22.68 -14.75
CA ASN A 86 42.73 22.39 -15.07
C ASN A 86 41.92 21.94 -13.84
N SER A 87 41.99 22.72 -12.78
CA SER A 87 41.35 22.43 -11.50
C SER A 87 40.48 23.57 -11.03
N PHE A 88 39.56 23.27 -10.13
CA PHE A 88 38.73 24.25 -9.46
C PHE A 88 38.57 23.96 -7.99
N THR A 89 38.31 25.02 -7.22
CA THR A 89 38.08 24.93 -5.79
C THR A 89 36.95 25.86 -5.38
N PHE A 90 36.23 25.50 -4.32
CA PHE A 90 35.14 26.31 -3.78
C PHE A 90 35.63 27.08 -2.56
N ILE A 91 35.84 28.38 -2.71
CA ILE A 91 36.23 29.22 -1.59
C ILE A 91 35.02 29.68 -0.77
N PRO A 92 35.19 29.90 0.54
CA PRO A 92 34.14 30.42 1.38
C PRO A 92 33.78 31.85 0.98
N THR A 93 32.48 32.14 0.91
CA THR A 93 31.95 33.50 0.80
C THR A 93 30.82 33.69 1.81
N GLN A 94 30.49 34.94 2.14
CA GLN A 94 29.31 35.22 2.99
C GLN A 94 28.03 34.61 2.38
N PHE A 95 27.94 34.56 1.05
CA PHE A 95 26.83 33.92 0.37
C PHE A 95 26.81 32.41 0.61
N THR A 96 27.87 31.69 0.28
CA THR A 96 27.90 30.21 0.38
C THR A 96 27.82 29.71 1.81
N VAL A 97 28.35 30.44 2.79
CA VAL A 97 28.43 29.99 4.18
C VAL A 97 27.22 30.44 5.02
N PHE A 98 26.65 31.63 4.79
CA PHE A 98 25.54 32.16 5.60
C PHE A 98 24.23 32.26 4.83
N TYR A 99 24.22 32.99 3.73
CA TYR A 99 22.98 33.34 3.05
C TYR A 99 22.38 32.14 2.32
N LEU A 100 23.19 31.24 1.76
CA LEU A 100 22.72 30.05 1.09
C LEU A 100 21.98 29.09 2.06
N PRO A 101 22.55 28.73 3.24
CA PRO A 101 21.80 27.98 4.25
C PRO A 101 20.54 28.68 4.76
N LEU A 102 20.60 29.98 5.01
CA LEU A 102 19.45 30.76 5.49
C LEU A 102 18.32 30.85 4.45
N ILE A 103 18.64 31.15 3.20
CA ILE A 103 17.67 31.31 2.12
C ILE A 103 17.08 29.95 1.77
N VAL A 104 17.91 28.96 1.47
CA VAL A 104 17.43 27.63 1.06
C VAL A 104 16.73 26.92 2.21
N GLY A 105 17.33 26.90 3.40
CA GLY A 105 16.73 26.31 4.59
C GLY A 105 15.43 27.02 5.00
N GLY A 106 15.43 28.36 5.01
CA GLY A 106 14.27 29.17 5.36
C GLY A 106 13.11 29.04 4.38
N ILE A 107 13.36 29.15 3.07
CA ILE A 107 12.32 28.97 2.03
C ILE A 107 11.75 27.56 2.09
N SER A 108 12.61 26.54 2.21
CA SER A 108 12.20 25.13 2.31
C SER A 108 11.33 24.89 3.54
N LEU A 109 11.71 25.47 4.69
CA LEU A 109 10.98 25.38 5.93
C LEU A 109 9.57 26.00 5.81
N VAL A 110 9.47 27.23 5.30
CA VAL A 110 8.19 27.93 5.12
C VAL A 110 7.29 27.14 4.16
N LEU A 111 7.83 26.69 3.03
CA LEU A 111 7.08 25.93 2.04
C LEU A 111 6.54 24.62 2.61
N MET A 112 7.34 23.90 3.40
CA MET A 112 6.93 22.64 4.03
C MET A 112 5.95 22.84 5.19
N LEU A 113 6.07 23.92 5.96
CA LEU A 113 5.09 24.28 6.99
C LEU A 113 3.72 24.59 6.36
N ILE A 114 3.68 25.38 5.29
CA ILE A 114 2.45 25.64 4.54
C ILE A 114 1.84 24.34 4.02
N ARG A 115 2.67 23.44 3.46
CA ARG A 115 2.20 22.12 2.99
C ARG A 115 1.67 21.24 4.12
N SER A 116 2.31 21.25 5.28
CA SER A 116 1.86 20.54 6.48
C SER A 116 0.47 21.03 6.92
N LEU A 117 0.26 22.35 6.97
CA LEU A 117 -1.05 22.96 7.29
C LEU A 117 -2.13 22.54 6.29
N ILE A 118 -1.85 22.64 4.99
CA ILE A 118 -2.76 22.20 3.93
C ILE A 118 -3.12 20.71 4.09
N HIS A 119 -2.14 19.88 4.44
CA HIS A 119 -2.34 18.45 4.66
C HIS A 119 -3.20 18.16 5.91
N LEU A 120 -3.05 18.95 6.98
CA LEU A 120 -3.82 18.84 8.23
C LEU A 120 -5.28 19.30 8.12
N VAL A 121 -5.56 20.31 7.29
CA VAL A 121 -6.90 20.90 7.13
C VAL A 121 -7.89 19.96 6.42
N GLY A 122 -7.40 18.90 5.76
CA GLY A 122 -8.21 17.76 5.31
C GLY A 122 -9.05 18.02 4.05
N TYR A 123 -9.04 17.06 3.12
CA TYR A 123 -9.75 17.16 1.85
C TYR A 123 -11.21 16.68 1.95
N LYS A 124 -12.11 17.38 1.24
CA LYS A 124 -13.49 16.92 1.00
C LYS A 124 -13.54 16.19 -0.34
N ASN A 125 -14.13 14.98 -0.36
CA ASN A 125 -14.22 14.13 -1.56
C ASN A 125 -15.35 14.53 -2.51
N GLN A 126 -16.25 15.41 -2.06
CA GLN A 126 -17.39 15.87 -2.82
C GLN A 126 -17.39 17.40 -2.88
N THR A 127 -17.90 17.93 -3.99
CA THR A 127 -18.23 19.35 -4.08
C THR A 127 -19.45 19.68 -3.19
N LYS A 128 -19.75 20.97 -2.98
CA LYS A 128 -21.00 21.39 -2.30
C LYS A 128 -22.27 20.81 -2.98
N LYS A 129 -22.17 20.38 -4.24
CA LYS A 129 -23.24 19.77 -5.06
C LYS A 129 -23.23 18.23 -5.05
N GLY A 130 -22.47 17.56 -4.16
CA GLY A 130 -22.47 16.10 -4.03
C GLY A 130 -21.69 15.31 -5.09
N VAL A 131 -21.26 15.94 -6.18
CA VAL A 131 -20.46 15.30 -7.25
C VAL A 131 -19.10 14.83 -6.71
N ALA A 132 -18.78 13.56 -6.95
CA ALA A 132 -17.50 12.93 -6.62
C ALA A 132 -16.36 13.67 -7.33
N ARG A 133 -15.36 14.13 -6.56
CA ARG A 133 -14.25 14.93 -7.08
C ARG A 133 -13.00 14.07 -7.18
N ILE A 134 -12.85 13.34 -8.28
CA ILE A 134 -11.71 12.45 -8.56
C ILE A 134 -10.36 13.19 -8.58
N VAL A 135 -10.36 14.53 -8.68
CA VAL A 135 -9.21 15.26 -9.23
C VAL A 135 -8.39 16.06 -8.20
N ARG A 136 -8.83 16.24 -6.94
CA ARG A 136 -8.11 17.09 -5.95
C ARG A 136 -7.20 16.35 -4.96
N PRO A 137 -7.59 15.21 -4.35
CA PRO A 137 -6.74 14.55 -3.34
C PRO A 137 -5.48 13.93 -3.95
N ILE A 138 -5.62 13.27 -5.11
CA ILE A 138 -4.52 12.61 -5.83
C ILE A 138 -3.53 13.65 -6.36
N ARG A 139 -4.02 14.67 -7.09
CA ARG A 139 -3.16 15.75 -7.59
C ARG A 139 -2.46 16.51 -6.47
N SER A 140 -3.14 16.79 -5.37
CA SER A 140 -2.49 17.47 -4.24
C SER A 140 -1.42 16.61 -3.57
N TYR A 141 -1.62 15.29 -3.52
CA TYR A 141 -0.61 14.38 -3.00
C TYR A 141 0.62 14.32 -3.93
N GLN A 142 0.41 14.19 -5.24
CA GLN A 142 1.47 14.26 -6.26
C GLN A 142 2.25 15.58 -6.19
N ILE A 143 1.55 16.71 -6.05
CA ILE A 143 2.19 18.01 -5.85
C ILE A 143 3.03 18.02 -4.56
N THR A 144 2.53 17.40 -3.49
CA THR A 144 3.29 17.30 -2.22
C THR A 144 4.56 16.46 -2.41
N MET A 145 4.46 15.33 -3.12
CA MET A 145 5.61 14.48 -3.45
C MET A 145 6.65 15.22 -4.29
N ILE A 146 6.23 15.90 -5.37
CA ILE A 146 7.12 16.68 -6.24
C ILE A 146 7.80 17.79 -5.43
N CYS A 147 7.03 18.56 -4.65
CA CYS A 147 7.58 19.61 -3.79
C CYS A 147 8.62 19.04 -2.82
N VAL A 148 8.35 17.89 -2.19
CA VAL A 148 9.28 17.26 -1.24
C VAL A 148 10.56 16.79 -1.93
N TRP A 149 10.48 16.10 -3.06
CA TRP A 149 11.66 15.64 -3.81
C TRP A 149 12.52 16.81 -4.29
N VAL A 150 11.90 17.83 -4.88
CA VAL A 150 12.62 19.03 -5.34
C VAL A 150 13.29 19.74 -4.16
N THR A 151 12.57 19.90 -3.04
CA THR A 151 13.11 20.55 -1.83
C THR A 151 14.27 19.74 -1.25
N PHE A 152 14.14 18.42 -1.17
CA PHE A 152 15.21 17.52 -0.70
C PHE A 152 16.47 17.65 -1.56
N THR A 153 16.32 17.58 -2.89
CA THR A 153 17.46 17.69 -3.82
C THR A 153 18.16 19.05 -3.70
N ILE A 154 17.40 20.14 -3.62
CA ILE A 154 17.97 21.49 -3.45
C ILE A 154 18.69 21.61 -2.11
N LEU A 155 18.09 21.13 -1.01
CA LEU A 155 18.73 21.12 0.31
C LEU A 155 20.02 20.30 0.31
N LEU A 156 20.01 19.11 -0.30
CA LEU A 156 21.19 18.24 -0.39
C LEU A 156 22.32 18.96 -1.14
N LEU A 157 22.07 19.45 -2.36
CA LEU A 157 23.07 20.13 -3.18
C LEU A 157 23.61 21.40 -2.51
N ALA A 158 22.72 22.23 -1.96
CA ALA A 158 23.11 23.45 -1.26
C ALA A 158 23.93 23.13 0.00
N SER A 159 23.55 22.11 0.76
CA SER A 159 24.28 21.68 1.94
C SER A 159 25.67 21.19 1.58
N CYS A 160 25.82 20.36 0.54
CA CYS A 160 27.12 19.91 0.05
C CYS A 160 28.02 21.10 -0.34
N LEU A 161 27.48 22.05 -1.11
CA LEU A 161 28.23 23.25 -1.50
C LEU A 161 28.67 24.05 -0.27
N THR A 162 27.76 24.25 0.70
CA THR A 162 28.06 24.96 1.95
C THR A 162 29.15 24.25 2.74
N PHE A 163 29.09 22.93 2.88
CA PHE A 163 30.11 22.16 3.61
C PHE A 163 31.48 22.22 2.96
N ILE A 164 31.53 22.09 1.62
CA ILE A 164 32.77 22.19 0.87
C ILE A 164 33.35 23.61 0.98
N SER A 165 32.52 24.65 0.86
CA SER A 165 32.97 26.03 1.04
C SER A 165 33.38 26.35 2.48
N ALA A 166 32.70 25.79 3.49
CA ALA A 166 32.99 26.05 4.89
C ALA A 166 34.14 25.19 5.46
N SER A 167 34.63 24.20 4.71
CA SER A 167 35.64 23.25 5.19
C SER A 167 36.94 23.90 5.65
N TYR A 168 37.32 25.03 5.04
CA TYR A 168 38.47 25.85 5.42
C TYR A 168 38.40 26.31 6.87
N PHE A 169 37.20 26.63 7.32
CA PHE A 169 36.97 27.13 8.67
C PHE A 169 36.66 25.98 9.64
N VAL A 170 35.92 24.97 9.20
CA VAL A 170 35.42 23.87 10.06
C VAL A 170 36.49 22.80 10.30
N ILE A 171 37.35 22.55 9.31
CA ILE A 171 38.31 21.42 9.29
C ILE A 171 39.74 21.92 8.97
N GLY A 172 39.91 23.15 8.48
CA GLY A 172 41.23 23.67 8.08
C GLY A 172 41.76 23.08 6.78
N ILE A 173 40.89 22.46 5.97
CA ILE A 173 41.23 21.81 4.69
C ILE A 173 40.31 22.40 3.62
N GLY A 174 40.81 22.58 2.40
CA GLY A 174 39.96 22.84 1.24
C GLY A 174 40.11 21.77 0.18
N TRP A 175 39.14 21.76 -0.72
CA TRP A 175 38.95 20.70 -1.69
C TRP A 175 39.23 21.21 -3.08
N GLU A 176 40.03 20.46 -3.83
CA GLU A 176 40.35 20.74 -5.22
C GLU A 176 39.77 19.62 -6.11
N PHE A 177 39.18 20.05 -7.23
CA PHE A 177 38.46 19.18 -8.15
C PHE A 177 39.02 19.36 -9.55
N ASN A 178 39.16 18.27 -10.31
CA ASN A 178 39.54 18.29 -11.71
C ASN A 178 38.39 17.65 -12.53
N THR A 179 38.32 17.94 -13.82
CA THR A 179 37.39 17.31 -14.76
C THR A 179 37.48 15.78 -14.85
N SER A 180 38.60 15.18 -14.40
CA SER A 180 38.78 13.73 -14.30
C SER A 180 38.35 13.11 -12.95
N GLY A 181 37.90 13.93 -11.98
CA GLY A 181 37.46 13.49 -10.64
C GLY A 181 37.95 14.38 -9.49
N ILE A 182 37.72 13.93 -8.25
CA ILE A 182 38.30 14.57 -7.06
C ILE A 182 39.82 14.36 -7.10
N VAL A 183 40.58 15.44 -7.22
CA VAL A 183 42.06 15.37 -7.23
C VAL A 183 42.58 16.13 -6.01
N SER A 184 42.86 15.33 -4.99
CA SER A 184 43.55 15.66 -3.74
C SER A 184 42.77 16.54 -2.74
N SER A 185 42.77 16.12 -1.47
CA SER A 185 42.42 16.94 -0.30
C SER A 185 43.50 17.99 0.02
N ILE A 186 44.49 18.14 -0.88
CA ILE A 186 45.71 18.88 -0.65
C ILE A 186 45.76 19.96 -1.71
N ILE A 187 45.06 21.06 -1.41
CA ILE A 187 45.45 22.38 -1.89
C ILE A 187 46.98 22.46 -1.90
N ASN A 188 47.56 22.98 -2.99
CA ASN A 188 48.98 23.33 -3.14
C ASN A 188 49.67 23.57 -1.77
N SER A 189 50.79 22.89 -1.52
CA SER A 189 51.53 22.95 -0.24
C SER A 189 51.79 24.39 0.25
N HIS A 190 51.99 25.34 -0.66
CA HIS A 190 52.17 26.76 -0.34
C HIS A 190 50.87 27.46 0.07
N VAL A 191 49.77 27.24 -0.66
CA VAL A 191 48.46 27.77 -0.29
C VAL A 191 48.02 27.15 1.05
N ARG A 192 48.28 25.85 1.25
CA ARG A 192 48.06 25.15 2.52
C ARG A 192 48.89 25.75 3.66
N GLN A 193 50.17 26.05 3.44
CA GLN A 193 51.04 26.65 4.45
C GLN A 193 50.63 28.11 4.76
N THR A 194 50.17 28.84 3.74
CA THR A 194 49.68 30.22 3.88
C THR A 194 48.37 30.24 4.66
N LEU A 195 47.43 29.32 4.35
CA LEU A 195 46.21 29.11 5.13
C LEU A 195 46.53 28.67 6.55
N LYS A 196 47.49 27.75 6.76
CA LYS A 196 47.98 27.36 8.10
C LYS A 196 48.50 28.59 8.86
N ASN A 197 49.27 29.46 8.22
CA ASN A 197 49.81 30.65 8.87
C ASN A 197 48.74 31.70 9.22
N TYR A 198 47.77 31.91 8.33
CA TYR A 198 46.64 32.80 8.59
C TYR A 198 45.71 32.26 9.67
N LEU A 199 45.43 30.96 9.64
CA LEU A 199 44.48 30.35 10.56
C LEU A 199 45.11 30.00 11.92
N LEU A 200 46.41 29.65 12.00
CA LEU A 200 47.01 29.10 13.22
C LEU A 200 48.16 29.91 13.83
N ASN A 201 48.91 30.72 13.06
CA ASN A 201 50.17 31.30 13.56
C ASN A 201 50.18 32.83 13.78
N THR A 202 49.29 33.61 13.15
CA THR A 202 49.42 35.10 13.16
C THR A 202 48.61 35.83 14.22
N ASN A 203 47.59 35.20 14.85
CA ASN A 203 46.82 35.82 15.94
C ASN A 203 46.57 34.80 17.05
N GLY A 204 47.18 35.02 18.22
CA GLY A 204 47.25 34.06 19.33
C GLY A 204 45.91 33.48 19.82
N ALA A 205 45.98 32.27 20.38
CA ALA A 205 45.01 31.55 21.23
C ALA A 205 43.53 31.40 20.78
N GLY A 206 43.07 32.09 19.75
CA GLY A 206 41.64 32.21 19.43
C GLY A 206 41.10 31.28 18.33
N PHE A 207 41.97 30.76 17.45
CA PHE A 207 41.54 29.86 16.37
C PHE A 207 41.97 28.41 16.66
N GLN A 208 40.98 27.55 16.89
CA GLN A 208 41.16 26.11 17.01
C GLN A 208 40.63 25.47 15.73
N THR A 209 41.47 24.69 15.05
CA THR A 209 41.31 24.18 13.67
C THR A 209 40.07 23.31 13.42
N ILE A 210 39.34 22.97 14.49
CA ILE A 210 38.08 22.24 14.44
C ILE A 210 37.08 22.97 15.31
N TYR A 211 36.41 23.98 14.73
CA TYR A 211 35.36 24.73 15.42
C TYR A 211 34.00 24.17 15.01
N TRP A 212 33.36 23.40 15.89
CA TRP A 212 31.92 23.15 15.79
C TRP A 212 31.17 24.00 16.81
N PRO A 213 30.10 24.71 16.44
CA PRO A 213 29.37 25.61 17.34
C PRO A 213 28.93 24.96 18.66
N SER A 214 28.66 23.66 18.69
CA SER A 214 28.26 22.96 19.91
C SER A 214 29.41 22.41 20.76
N LEU A 215 30.60 22.16 20.21
CA LEU A 215 31.73 21.62 20.98
C LEU A 215 32.44 22.71 21.81
N VAL A 216 32.37 23.96 21.35
CA VAL A 216 32.98 25.13 22.01
C VAL A 216 32.26 25.51 23.32
N LEU A 217 30.97 25.16 23.45
CA LEU A 217 30.24 25.31 24.71
C LEU A 217 30.77 24.38 25.82
N PHE A 218 31.45 23.29 25.47
CA PHE A 218 31.89 22.27 26.42
C PHE A 218 33.40 22.21 26.63
N TYR A 219 34.22 22.70 25.68
CA TYR A 219 35.68 22.59 25.77
C TYR A 219 36.38 23.91 25.42
N LYS A 220 37.07 24.48 26.43
CA LYS A 220 37.67 25.83 26.34
C LYS A 220 39.08 25.89 25.74
N ASN A 221 39.71 24.77 25.38
CA ASN A 221 41.14 24.69 24.98
C ASN A 221 41.48 23.57 23.96
N PHE A 222 40.57 23.21 23.05
CA PHE A 222 40.77 22.07 22.13
C PHE A 222 41.13 22.51 20.70
N GLY A 223 42.41 22.82 20.45
CA GLY A 223 42.96 23.01 19.11
C GLY A 223 43.79 21.81 18.68
N TYR A 224 43.62 21.32 17.45
CA TYR A 224 44.38 20.19 16.91
C TYR A 224 45.08 20.57 15.60
N GLY A 225 46.38 20.26 15.50
CA GLY A 225 47.19 20.51 14.31
C GLY A 225 47.23 19.31 13.35
N LEU A 226 47.50 19.58 12.08
CA LEU A 226 47.56 18.62 10.96
C LEU A 226 48.75 17.63 10.99
N ASP A 227 49.54 17.58 12.08
CA ASP A 227 50.69 16.67 12.24
C ASP A 227 50.30 15.33 12.89
N GLU A 228 49.00 15.09 13.04
CA GLU A 228 48.40 13.88 13.63
C GLU A 228 48.17 12.77 12.59
N SER A 229 48.13 11.53 13.07
CA SER A 229 47.86 10.35 12.24
C SER A 229 46.57 10.46 11.43
N ALA A 230 46.59 9.98 10.18
CA ALA A 230 45.51 10.15 9.21
C ALA A 230 44.12 9.73 9.73
N TRP A 231 44.04 8.74 10.63
CA TRP A 231 42.77 8.28 11.20
C TRP A 231 42.10 9.32 12.10
N MET A 232 42.86 10.09 12.89
CA MET A 232 42.32 11.17 13.72
C MET A 232 41.75 12.29 12.85
N VAL A 233 42.45 12.66 11.77
CA VAL A 233 42.00 13.66 10.80
C VAL A 233 40.64 13.25 10.20
N TRP A 234 40.46 11.98 9.85
CA TRP A 234 39.19 11.46 9.33
C TRP A 234 38.05 11.47 10.37
N ILE A 235 38.31 11.11 11.62
CA ILE A 235 37.29 11.15 12.68
C ILE A 235 36.77 12.58 12.85
N TRP A 236 37.68 13.57 12.86
CA TRP A 236 37.30 14.97 13.04
C TRP A 236 36.61 15.59 11.82
N ILE A 237 36.91 15.13 10.60
CA ILE A 237 36.13 15.46 9.39
C ILE A 237 34.69 14.93 9.52
N LEU A 238 34.54 13.71 10.05
CA LEU A 238 33.26 13.02 10.11
C LEU A 238 32.36 13.54 11.25
N VAL A 239 32.89 13.88 12.42
CA VAL A 239 32.12 14.35 13.60
C VAL A 239 31.10 15.48 13.28
N PRO A 240 31.46 16.58 12.58
CA PRO A 240 30.51 17.64 12.22
C PRO A 240 29.60 17.27 11.04
N ALA A 241 30.04 16.38 10.15
CA ALA A 241 29.27 15.92 9.00
C ALA A 241 28.23 14.85 9.36
N ILE A 242 28.47 14.04 10.41
CA ILE A 242 27.61 12.93 10.84
C ILE A 242 26.17 13.39 11.15
N PRO A 243 25.92 14.45 11.95
CA PRO A 243 24.56 14.94 12.19
C PRO A 243 23.85 15.29 10.88
N PHE A 244 24.51 16.03 9.99
CA PHE A 244 23.93 16.41 8.71
C PHE A 244 23.65 15.24 7.78
N LEU A 245 24.55 14.25 7.73
CA LEU A 245 24.33 13.00 7.02
C LEU A 245 23.17 12.20 7.62
N LEU A 246 23.05 12.14 8.94
CA LEU A 246 21.94 11.47 9.62
C LEU A 246 20.59 12.15 9.31
N PHE A 247 20.52 13.48 9.35
CA PHE A 247 19.30 14.20 9.01
C PHE A 247 18.98 14.17 7.52
N GLY A 248 20.00 14.18 6.65
CA GLY A 248 19.85 13.95 5.21
C GLY A 248 19.33 12.55 4.89
N LEU A 249 19.86 11.51 5.56
CA LEU A 249 19.37 10.14 5.45
C LEU A 249 17.95 10.00 6.00
N LEU A 250 17.64 10.62 7.15
CA LEU A 250 16.30 10.61 7.73
C LEU A 250 15.28 11.34 6.83
N ALA A 251 15.69 12.42 6.17
CA ALA A 251 14.92 13.08 5.12
C ALA A 251 14.70 12.15 3.93
N PHE A 252 15.75 11.51 3.42
CA PHE A 252 15.68 10.55 2.31
C PHE A 252 14.73 9.38 2.61
N PHE A 253 14.90 8.71 3.75
CA PHE A 253 13.99 7.66 4.20
C PHE A 253 12.56 8.18 4.37
N GLY A 254 12.40 9.39 4.89
CA GLY A 254 11.10 10.07 4.95
C GLY A 254 10.43 10.20 3.59
N VAL A 255 11.17 10.65 2.58
CA VAL A 255 10.67 10.80 1.20
C VAL A 255 10.28 9.44 0.60
N ILE A 256 11.13 8.42 0.72
CA ILE A 256 10.85 7.06 0.21
C ILE A 256 9.64 6.43 0.88
N VAL A 257 9.53 6.55 2.21
CA VAL A 257 8.40 6.03 2.98
C VAL A 257 7.11 6.78 2.62
N GLY A 258 7.19 8.10 2.38
CA GLY A 258 6.10 8.89 1.83
C GLY A 258 5.67 8.36 0.47
N GLU A 259 6.61 8.18 -0.46
CA GLU A 259 6.36 7.67 -1.82
C GLU A 259 5.66 6.31 -1.81
N SER A 260 6.13 5.37 -0.99
CA SER A 260 5.51 4.05 -0.84
C SER A 260 4.04 4.11 -0.42
N SER A 261 3.64 5.18 0.28
CA SER A 261 2.26 5.38 0.72
C SER A 261 1.34 5.92 -0.38
N TRP A 262 1.90 6.40 -1.49
CA TRP A 262 1.16 6.89 -2.66
C TRP A 262 0.21 5.84 -3.21
N TRP A 263 0.70 4.61 -3.38
CA TRP A 263 -0.07 3.48 -3.87
C TRP A 263 -1.30 3.21 -3.00
N THR A 264 -1.10 3.17 -1.68
CA THR A 264 -2.17 2.94 -0.71
C THR A 264 -3.22 4.07 -0.72
N ILE A 265 -2.78 5.33 -0.85
CA ILE A 265 -3.69 6.48 -0.92
C ILE A 265 -4.50 6.45 -2.22
N ASN A 266 -3.84 6.17 -3.36
CA ASN A 266 -4.52 6.07 -4.66
C ASN A 266 -5.59 4.99 -4.64
N LEU A 267 -5.24 3.78 -4.15
CA LEU A 267 -6.20 2.69 -4.02
C LEU A 267 -7.39 3.10 -3.16
N ALA A 268 -7.16 3.75 -2.01
CA ALA A 268 -8.24 4.15 -1.12
C ALA A 268 -9.13 5.28 -1.68
N VAL A 269 -8.57 6.22 -2.44
CA VAL A 269 -9.36 7.27 -3.12
C VAL A 269 -10.18 6.67 -4.26
N LEU A 270 -9.59 5.77 -5.04
CA LEU A 270 -10.30 5.03 -6.09
C LEU A 270 -11.43 4.16 -5.51
N ARG A 271 -11.23 3.50 -4.34
CA ARG A 271 -12.29 2.77 -3.62
C ARG A 271 -13.49 3.66 -3.30
N ASP A 272 -13.24 4.87 -2.82
CA ASP A 272 -14.28 5.81 -2.39
C ASP A 272 -15.05 6.37 -3.60
N ILE A 273 -14.38 6.54 -4.74
CA ILE A 273 -14.98 6.95 -6.01
C ILE A 273 -15.85 5.83 -6.58
N ASP A 274 -15.33 4.60 -6.62
CA ASP A 274 -16.06 3.44 -7.11
C ASP A 274 -17.32 3.21 -6.25
N ALA A 275 -17.22 3.33 -4.92
CA ALA A 275 -18.35 3.24 -4.01
C ALA A 275 -19.39 4.38 -4.16
N THR A 276 -19.01 5.54 -4.73
CA THR A 276 -19.95 6.65 -4.97
C THR A 276 -20.46 6.74 -6.40
N THR A 277 -19.80 6.08 -7.35
CA THR A 277 -20.13 6.15 -8.78
C THR A 277 -20.64 4.84 -9.36
N GLY A 278 -20.48 3.72 -8.64
CA GLY A 278 -20.89 2.38 -9.08
C GLY A 278 -20.00 1.79 -10.19
N MET A 279 -18.91 2.46 -10.59
CA MET A 279 -18.00 1.99 -11.62
C MET A 279 -16.82 1.21 -11.01
N SER A 280 -16.32 0.18 -11.69
CA SER A 280 -15.14 -0.60 -11.26
C SER A 280 -13.86 -0.08 -11.93
N ILE A 281 -13.32 1.02 -11.42
CA ILE A 281 -12.17 1.71 -12.02
C ILE A 281 -10.85 1.03 -11.64
N ALA A 282 -10.75 0.41 -10.46
CA ALA A 282 -9.57 -0.40 -10.10
C ALA A 282 -9.91 -1.90 -9.92
N LYS A 283 -9.22 -2.75 -10.67
CA LYS A 283 -9.49 -4.20 -10.72
C LYS A 283 -8.93 -4.99 -9.53
N GLU A 284 -8.17 -4.35 -8.63
CA GLU A 284 -7.39 -5.02 -7.56
C GLU A 284 -8.14 -5.16 -6.21
N TYR A 285 -9.43 -4.88 -6.13
CA TYR A 285 -10.10 -4.81 -4.83
C TYR A 285 -10.30 -6.16 -4.13
N ASP A 286 -10.43 -6.08 -2.80
CA ASP A 286 -10.55 -7.17 -1.82
C ASP A 286 -11.29 -8.40 -2.34
N TYR A 287 -10.51 -9.42 -2.68
CA TYR A 287 -10.98 -10.73 -3.08
C TYR A 287 -11.58 -11.46 -1.86
N SER A 288 -12.89 -11.64 -1.88
CA SER A 288 -13.57 -12.46 -0.88
C SER A 288 -13.41 -13.92 -1.28
N LYS A 289 -12.50 -14.62 -0.60
CA LYS A 289 -12.30 -16.06 -0.76
C LYS A 289 -13.63 -16.82 -0.59
N PRO A 290 -13.88 -17.86 -1.40
CA PRO A 290 -14.98 -18.78 -1.16
C PRO A 290 -14.97 -19.33 0.26
N LEU A 291 -16.15 -19.59 0.80
CA LEU A 291 -16.32 -20.18 2.12
C LEU A 291 -15.90 -21.65 2.07
N LYS A 292 -14.83 -22.01 2.80
CA LYS A 292 -14.48 -23.42 2.98
C LYS A 292 -15.49 -24.08 3.92
N ILE A 293 -16.38 -24.87 3.36
CA ILE A 293 -17.27 -25.73 4.13
C ILE A 293 -16.39 -26.79 4.81
N LYS A 294 -16.42 -26.88 6.14
CA LYS A 294 -15.71 -27.95 6.84
C LYS A 294 -16.31 -29.28 6.40
N LYS A 295 -15.60 -30.04 5.57
CA LYS A 295 -15.89 -31.44 5.31
C LYS A 295 -15.91 -32.13 6.67
N GLU A 296 -17.09 -32.47 7.18
CA GLU A 296 -17.17 -33.33 8.34
C GLU A 296 -16.49 -34.64 7.97
N LYS A 297 -15.64 -35.15 8.87
CA LYS A 297 -15.10 -36.50 8.74
C LYS A 297 -16.31 -37.38 8.48
N SER A 298 -16.35 -38.04 7.32
CA SER A 298 -17.40 -39.00 7.01
C SER A 298 -17.54 -39.87 8.25
N ILE A 299 -18.67 -39.76 8.93
CA ILE A 299 -19.02 -40.75 9.94
C ILE A 299 -18.94 -42.04 9.15
N LYS A 300 -17.97 -42.90 9.44
CA LYS A 300 -17.82 -44.20 8.78
C LYS A 300 -19.08 -44.99 9.12
N VAL A 301 -20.14 -44.79 8.34
CA VAL A 301 -21.31 -45.62 8.32
C VAL A 301 -20.80 -46.93 7.75
N LYS A 302 -20.79 -47.99 8.55
CA LYS A 302 -20.52 -49.33 8.03
C LYS A 302 -21.67 -49.67 7.09
N GLY A 303 -21.43 -49.54 5.78
CA GLY A 303 -22.30 -50.08 4.75
C GLY A 303 -21.92 -51.53 4.50
N ASP A 304 -22.91 -52.32 4.13
CA ASP A 304 -22.70 -53.63 3.52
C ASP A 304 -22.52 -53.44 2.00
N ILE A 305 -21.72 -54.30 1.39
CA ILE A 305 -21.57 -54.37 -0.07
C ILE A 305 -22.64 -55.31 -0.61
N VAL A 306 -23.48 -54.82 -1.51
CA VAL A 306 -24.57 -55.57 -2.13
C VAL A 306 -24.24 -55.79 -3.61
N GLU A 307 -24.48 -56.99 -4.12
CA GLU A 307 -24.38 -57.30 -5.55
C GLU A 307 -25.69 -56.94 -6.26
N LEU A 308 -25.59 -56.08 -7.28
CA LEU A 308 -26.65 -55.66 -8.18
C LEU A 308 -26.34 -56.18 -9.60
N GLN A 309 -27.33 -56.11 -10.51
CA GLN A 309 -27.15 -56.54 -11.90
C GLN A 309 -25.98 -55.80 -12.60
N ASP A 310 -25.74 -54.55 -12.24
CA ASP A 310 -24.70 -53.69 -12.85
C ASP A 310 -23.43 -53.52 -12.00
N GLY A 311 -23.26 -54.26 -10.90
CA GLY A 311 -22.03 -54.25 -10.10
C GLY A 311 -22.21 -54.33 -8.59
N LYS A 312 -21.16 -54.02 -7.84
CA LYS A 312 -21.16 -53.98 -6.36
C LYS A 312 -21.47 -52.57 -5.87
N PHE A 313 -22.47 -52.43 -5.01
CA PHE A 313 -22.88 -51.16 -4.42
C PHE A 313 -22.61 -51.12 -2.92
N ASP A 314 -22.02 -50.02 -2.45
CA ASP A 314 -21.84 -49.75 -1.02
C ASP A 314 -23.06 -48.98 -0.48
N THR A 315 -23.86 -49.68 0.31
CA THR A 315 -25.10 -49.16 0.93
C THR A 315 -24.89 -47.93 1.82
N SER A 316 -23.65 -47.65 2.24
CA SER A 316 -23.33 -46.43 2.98
C SER A 316 -23.57 -45.15 2.18
N HIS A 317 -23.55 -45.20 0.84
CA HIS A 317 -23.87 -44.06 -0.03
C HIS A 317 -25.34 -43.65 0.09
N ALA A 318 -26.27 -44.60 -0.01
CA ALA A 318 -27.71 -44.33 0.13
C ALA A 318 -28.06 -43.82 1.55
N ILE A 319 -27.45 -44.40 2.58
CA ILE A 319 -27.59 -43.91 3.96
C ILE A 319 -27.01 -42.50 4.12
N GLY A 320 -25.89 -42.22 3.44
CA GLY A 320 -25.24 -40.92 3.40
C GLY A 320 -26.13 -39.84 2.79
N TYR A 321 -26.80 -40.15 1.67
CA TYR A 321 -27.75 -39.27 1.00
C TYR A 321 -28.87 -38.82 1.95
N TYR A 322 -29.64 -39.76 2.54
CA TYR A 322 -30.77 -39.39 3.40
C TYR A 322 -30.32 -38.61 4.65
N LYS A 323 -29.14 -38.92 5.20
CA LYS A 323 -28.55 -38.12 6.30
C LYS A 323 -28.22 -36.69 5.85
N SER A 324 -27.66 -36.53 4.65
CA SER A 324 -27.35 -35.22 4.06
C SER A 324 -28.62 -34.41 3.83
N LEU A 325 -29.67 -35.03 3.26
CA LEU A 325 -30.97 -34.40 3.03
C LEU A 325 -31.68 -33.98 4.32
N ILE A 326 -31.76 -34.87 5.32
CA ILE A 326 -32.32 -34.55 6.65
C ILE A 326 -31.60 -33.36 7.27
N LYS A 327 -30.26 -33.36 7.22
CA LYS A 327 -29.44 -32.28 7.78
C LYS A 327 -29.70 -30.94 7.09
N LEU A 328 -29.83 -30.93 5.76
CA LEU A 328 -30.20 -29.74 4.99
C LEU A 328 -31.54 -29.19 5.44
N LEU A 329 -32.56 -30.04 5.55
CA LEU A 329 -33.90 -29.66 5.96
C LEU A 329 -33.94 -29.17 7.42
N GLU A 330 -33.18 -29.78 8.34
CA GLU A 330 -33.07 -29.30 9.73
C GLU A 330 -32.39 -27.92 9.83
N LYS A 331 -31.28 -27.72 9.12
CA LYS A 331 -30.52 -26.45 9.16
C LYS A 331 -31.27 -25.30 8.48
N SER A 332 -32.01 -25.60 7.42
CA SER A 332 -32.89 -24.63 6.75
C SER A 332 -34.17 -24.32 7.55
N LYS A 333 -34.49 -25.12 8.57
CA LYS A 333 -35.75 -25.11 9.36
C LYS A 333 -36.98 -25.55 8.55
N ASN A 334 -36.79 -26.45 7.60
CA ASN A 334 -37.85 -27.00 6.74
C ASN A 334 -38.33 -28.39 7.22
N THR A 335 -38.50 -28.56 8.54
CA THR A 335 -38.83 -29.86 9.15
C THR A 335 -40.30 -30.26 9.01
N ASN A 336 -41.17 -29.33 8.62
CA ASN A 336 -42.61 -29.61 8.46
C ASN A 336 -42.96 -30.08 7.03
N ASN A 337 -41.97 -30.21 6.14
CA ASN A 337 -42.18 -30.68 4.78
C ASN A 337 -42.33 -32.21 4.74
N SER A 338 -43.25 -32.72 3.92
CA SER A 338 -43.39 -34.15 3.61
C SER A 338 -42.08 -34.84 3.23
N MET A 339 -41.17 -34.14 2.55
CA MET A 339 -39.85 -34.65 2.17
C MET A 339 -38.99 -34.98 3.40
N PHE A 340 -39.10 -34.19 4.47
CA PHE A 340 -38.38 -34.44 5.72
C PHE A 340 -38.86 -35.72 6.40
N THR A 341 -40.18 -35.90 6.48
CA THR A 341 -40.80 -37.08 7.07
C THR A 341 -40.42 -38.34 6.28
N LYS A 342 -40.57 -38.30 4.95
CA LYS A 342 -40.17 -39.39 4.06
C LYS A 342 -38.69 -39.76 4.19
N ALA A 343 -37.80 -38.77 4.22
CA ALA A 343 -36.37 -39.02 4.36
C ALA A 343 -36.03 -39.69 5.70
N LYS A 344 -36.72 -39.33 6.79
CA LYS A 344 -36.55 -40.00 8.10
C LYS A 344 -37.09 -41.42 8.11
N GLU A 345 -38.25 -41.65 7.51
CA GLU A 345 -38.85 -42.97 7.39
C GLU A 345 -37.95 -43.90 6.57
N GLU A 346 -37.46 -43.43 5.41
CA GLU A 346 -36.53 -44.18 4.56
C GLU A 346 -35.20 -44.45 5.26
N LEU A 347 -34.59 -43.45 5.92
CA LEU A 347 -33.38 -43.68 6.69
C LEU A 347 -33.58 -44.75 7.79
N THR A 348 -34.72 -44.73 8.46
CA THR A 348 -35.07 -45.73 9.47
C THR A 348 -35.27 -47.11 8.84
N ARG A 349 -35.96 -47.18 7.68
CA ARG A 349 -36.16 -48.41 6.91
C ARG A 349 -34.84 -49.03 6.48
N LEU A 350 -33.91 -48.22 5.97
CA LEU A 350 -32.60 -48.64 5.47
C LEU A 350 -31.60 -49.05 6.55
N THR A 351 -31.77 -48.53 7.78
CA THR A 351 -30.89 -48.86 8.92
C THR A 351 -31.41 -50.02 9.77
N ASN A 352 -32.67 -50.41 9.59
CA ASN A 352 -33.26 -51.54 10.30
C ASN A 352 -32.92 -52.88 9.61
N LYS A 353 -32.11 -53.70 10.29
CA LYS A 353 -31.61 -55.00 9.79
C LYS A 353 -32.70 -56.05 9.50
N SER A 354 -33.94 -55.82 9.94
CA SER A 354 -35.05 -56.77 9.77
C SER A 354 -35.81 -56.61 8.44
N ASN A 355 -35.55 -55.54 7.68
CA ASN A 355 -36.26 -55.27 6.44
C ASN A 355 -35.55 -55.91 5.24
N ASN A 356 -36.32 -56.59 4.39
CA ASN A 356 -35.83 -56.97 3.07
C ASN A 356 -35.83 -55.72 2.16
N ILE A 357 -34.65 -55.22 1.80
CA ILE A 357 -34.49 -53.97 1.06
C ILE A 357 -34.17 -54.29 -0.41
N ASN A 358 -35.02 -53.82 -1.33
CA ASN A 358 -34.68 -53.78 -2.75
C ASN A 358 -33.79 -52.56 -3.02
N TRP A 359 -32.48 -52.80 -3.11
CA TRP A 359 -31.47 -51.75 -3.29
C TRP A 359 -31.51 -51.08 -4.65
N SER A 360 -31.94 -51.78 -5.72
CA SER A 360 -32.10 -51.19 -7.05
C SER A 360 -33.13 -50.07 -7.01
N ASN A 361 -34.33 -50.37 -6.50
CA ASN A 361 -35.39 -49.36 -6.36
C ASN A 361 -34.98 -48.20 -5.45
N VAL A 362 -34.13 -48.44 -4.44
CA VAL A 362 -33.63 -47.37 -3.57
C VAL A 362 -32.70 -46.43 -4.33
N ILE A 363 -31.81 -46.98 -5.14
CA ILE A 363 -30.87 -46.20 -5.96
C ILE A 363 -31.65 -45.39 -6.99
N ASP A 364 -32.54 -46.02 -7.75
CA ASP A 364 -33.35 -45.36 -8.78
C ASP A 364 -34.15 -44.19 -8.16
N ASN A 365 -34.78 -44.41 -7.00
CA ASN A 365 -35.51 -43.35 -6.28
C ASN A 365 -34.59 -42.20 -5.83
N ILE A 366 -33.36 -42.48 -5.39
CA ILE A 366 -32.41 -41.44 -4.97
C ILE A 366 -31.97 -40.62 -6.18
N GLU A 367 -31.65 -41.26 -7.30
CA GLU A 367 -31.26 -40.57 -8.53
C GLU A 367 -32.38 -39.65 -9.04
N ASP A 368 -33.62 -40.17 -9.07
CA ASP A 368 -34.81 -39.38 -9.41
C ASP A 368 -34.99 -38.18 -8.44
N GLU A 369 -34.81 -38.38 -7.14
CA GLU A 369 -34.91 -37.30 -6.15
C GLU A 369 -33.81 -36.25 -6.33
N ILE A 370 -32.57 -36.65 -6.62
CA ILE A 370 -31.45 -35.74 -6.85
C ILE A 370 -31.71 -34.87 -8.08
N ASP A 371 -32.21 -35.45 -9.17
CA ASP A 371 -32.56 -34.73 -10.38
C ASP A 371 -33.72 -33.76 -10.15
N LEU A 372 -34.72 -34.16 -9.36
CA LEU A 372 -35.81 -33.27 -8.94
C LEU A 372 -35.33 -32.12 -8.05
N LEU A 373 -34.36 -32.39 -7.17
CA LEU A 373 -33.83 -31.41 -6.22
C LEU A 373 -32.86 -30.42 -6.86
N THR A 374 -32.07 -30.86 -7.82
CA THR A 374 -30.89 -30.13 -8.31
C THR A 374 -30.83 -29.95 -9.83
N GLY A 375 -31.75 -30.53 -10.60
CA GLY A 375 -31.66 -30.55 -12.06
C GLY A 375 -31.75 -29.17 -12.74
N VAL A 376 -32.40 -28.18 -12.11
CA VAL A 376 -32.41 -26.80 -12.63
C VAL A 376 -31.07 -26.11 -12.37
N GLU A 377 -30.46 -26.40 -11.22
CA GLU A 377 -29.18 -25.86 -10.78
C GLU A 377 -28.02 -26.47 -11.55
N GLN A 378 -28.08 -27.77 -11.86
CA GLN A 378 -27.13 -28.44 -12.74
C GLN A 378 -27.10 -27.75 -14.12
N LYS A 379 -28.27 -27.50 -14.74
CA LYS A 379 -28.37 -26.73 -16.00
C LYS A 379 -27.84 -25.30 -15.87
N PHE A 380 -28.03 -24.67 -14.71
CA PHE A 380 -27.46 -23.35 -14.46
C PHE A 380 -25.93 -23.41 -14.35
N VAL A 381 -25.37 -24.41 -13.67
CA VAL A 381 -23.93 -24.63 -13.56
C VAL A 381 -23.31 -24.88 -14.93
N GLU A 382 -23.93 -25.72 -15.77
CA GLU A 382 -23.51 -25.93 -17.17
C GLU A 382 -23.53 -24.64 -17.98
N LEU A 383 -24.56 -23.80 -17.79
CA LEU A 383 -24.61 -22.48 -18.43
C LEU A 383 -23.43 -21.60 -17.98
N ILE A 384 -23.12 -21.56 -16.69
CA ILE A 384 -22.00 -20.78 -16.16
C ILE A 384 -20.66 -21.31 -16.71
N GLU A 385 -20.49 -22.62 -16.76
CA GLU A 385 -19.30 -23.26 -17.35
C GLU A 385 -19.16 -22.92 -18.84
N SER A 386 -20.26 -22.99 -19.60
CA SER A 386 -20.29 -22.59 -21.01
C SER A 386 -19.94 -21.11 -21.18
N VAL A 387 -20.46 -20.22 -20.33
CA VAL A 387 -20.12 -18.80 -20.34
C VAL A 387 -18.63 -18.59 -20.06
N ILE A 388 -18.04 -19.32 -19.11
CA ILE A 388 -16.60 -19.26 -18.79
C ILE A 388 -15.73 -19.69 -19.98
N ASN A 389 -16.16 -20.71 -20.72
CA ASN A 389 -15.40 -21.33 -21.80
C ASN A 389 -15.57 -20.62 -23.15
N SER A 390 -16.76 -20.08 -23.43
CA SER A 390 -17.11 -19.50 -24.74
C SER A 390 -16.75 -18.01 -24.87
N THR A 391 -16.67 -17.28 -23.76
CA THR A 391 -16.49 -15.82 -23.81
C THR A 391 -15.01 -15.42 -23.86
N LYS A 392 -14.62 -14.67 -24.89
CA LYS A 392 -13.31 -13.96 -24.94
C LYS A 392 -13.19 -12.92 -23.81
N ILE A 393 -14.33 -12.47 -23.28
CA ILE A 393 -14.44 -11.48 -22.22
C ILE A 393 -14.61 -12.21 -20.89
N ASN A 394 -13.77 -11.88 -19.91
CA ASN A 394 -13.87 -12.48 -18.57
C ASN A 394 -15.11 -11.96 -17.81
N VAL A 395 -16.25 -12.64 -17.97
CA VAL A 395 -17.56 -12.27 -17.38
C VAL A 395 -17.51 -12.17 -15.85
N PHE A 396 -16.81 -13.10 -15.20
CA PHE A 396 -16.69 -13.22 -13.74
C PHE A 396 -15.49 -12.44 -13.15
N GLY A 397 -14.67 -11.81 -14.00
CA GLY A 397 -13.54 -11.01 -13.57
C GLY A 397 -12.59 -11.78 -12.64
N ARG A 398 -12.33 -11.22 -11.45
CA ARG A 398 -11.44 -11.80 -10.44
C ARG A 398 -11.95 -13.10 -9.80
N TYR A 399 -13.25 -13.40 -9.92
CA TYR A 399 -13.86 -14.61 -9.36
C TYR A 399 -13.87 -15.79 -10.34
N LYS A 400 -13.27 -15.64 -11.53
CA LYS A 400 -13.29 -16.71 -12.55
C LYS A 400 -12.76 -18.05 -12.00
N GLN A 401 -11.61 -18.04 -11.33
CA GLN A 401 -11.03 -19.26 -10.78
C GLN A 401 -11.89 -19.85 -9.66
N ASP A 402 -12.44 -18.99 -8.80
CA ASP A 402 -13.35 -19.41 -7.73
C ASP A 402 -14.57 -20.12 -8.27
N VAL A 403 -15.18 -19.57 -9.33
CA VAL A 403 -16.34 -20.19 -9.96
C VAL A 403 -15.95 -21.53 -10.58
N ILE A 404 -14.78 -21.64 -11.23
CA ILE A 404 -14.29 -22.92 -11.76
C ILE A 404 -14.12 -23.96 -10.64
N ASP A 405 -13.53 -23.56 -9.53
CA ASP A 405 -13.30 -24.46 -8.39
C ASP A 405 -14.63 -24.85 -7.72
N LEU A 406 -15.55 -23.89 -7.54
CA LEU A 406 -16.89 -24.14 -7.01
C LEU A 406 -17.72 -25.05 -7.92
N ILE A 407 -17.63 -24.92 -9.25
CA ILE A 407 -18.31 -25.82 -10.20
C ILE A 407 -17.80 -27.25 -10.05
N LYS A 408 -16.47 -27.43 -9.95
CA LYS A 408 -15.88 -28.75 -9.71
C LYS A 408 -16.33 -29.35 -8.38
N GLU A 409 -16.33 -28.55 -7.32
CA GLU A 409 -16.83 -29.00 -6.01
C GLU A 409 -18.31 -29.36 -6.06
N TYR A 410 -19.13 -28.56 -6.73
CA TYR A 410 -20.56 -28.81 -6.90
C TYR A 410 -20.81 -30.14 -7.62
N ASN A 411 -20.21 -30.33 -8.80
CA ASN A 411 -20.38 -31.56 -9.58
C ASN A 411 -19.91 -32.79 -8.79
N GLN A 412 -18.77 -32.69 -8.08
CA GLN A 412 -18.30 -33.76 -7.21
C GLN A 412 -19.33 -34.09 -6.10
N TYR A 413 -19.94 -33.09 -5.46
CA TYR A 413 -20.93 -33.34 -4.42
C TYR A 413 -22.23 -33.92 -4.95
N ILE A 414 -22.63 -33.58 -6.19
CA ILE A 414 -23.77 -34.22 -6.87
C ILE A 414 -23.46 -35.70 -7.12
N GLU A 415 -22.29 -36.03 -7.69
CA GLU A 415 -21.85 -37.41 -7.92
C GLU A 415 -21.76 -38.24 -6.63
N GLU A 416 -21.33 -37.62 -5.52
CA GLU A 416 -21.22 -38.28 -4.21
C GLU A 416 -22.54 -38.26 -3.40
N TRP A 417 -23.64 -37.78 -3.96
CA TRP A 417 -24.97 -37.65 -3.32
C TRP A 417 -24.97 -36.81 -2.03
N LYS A 418 -24.09 -35.81 -1.95
CA LYS A 418 -23.89 -34.91 -0.81
C LYS A 418 -24.68 -33.60 -0.98
N ILE A 419 -26.00 -33.71 -0.88
CA ILE A 419 -26.92 -32.59 -1.17
C ILE A 419 -26.73 -31.38 -0.24
N PHE A 420 -26.42 -31.59 1.04
CA PHE A 420 -26.13 -30.50 1.97
C PHE A 420 -24.93 -29.64 1.52
N GLU A 421 -23.84 -30.29 1.13
CA GLU A 421 -22.63 -29.64 0.64
C GLU A 421 -22.87 -28.99 -0.73
N ALA A 422 -23.55 -29.70 -1.65
CA ALA A 422 -23.92 -29.16 -2.96
C ALA A 422 -24.74 -27.87 -2.83
N GLU A 423 -25.73 -27.85 -1.92
CA GLU A 423 -26.55 -26.67 -1.64
C GLU A 423 -25.71 -25.48 -1.14
N SER A 424 -24.74 -25.73 -0.27
CA SER A 424 -23.87 -24.67 0.24
C SER A 424 -22.92 -24.10 -0.82
N VAL A 425 -22.58 -24.88 -1.84
CA VAL A 425 -21.69 -24.46 -2.95
C VAL A 425 -22.49 -23.68 -4.00
N ILE A 426 -23.66 -24.17 -4.43
CA ILE A 426 -24.46 -23.49 -5.45
C ILE A 426 -24.92 -22.09 -4.99
N GLU A 427 -25.18 -21.91 -3.70
CA GLU A 427 -25.45 -20.57 -3.13
C GLU A 427 -24.29 -19.61 -3.34
N GLN A 428 -23.05 -20.08 -3.18
CA GLN A 428 -21.86 -19.25 -3.44
C GLN A 428 -21.73 -18.90 -4.93
N ILE A 429 -22.07 -19.84 -5.82
CA ILE A 429 -22.13 -19.58 -7.27
C ILE A 429 -23.21 -18.53 -7.57
N PHE A 430 -24.40 -18.62 -6.96
CA PHE A 430 -25.45 -17.61 -7.07
C PHE A 430 -24.98 -16.23 -6.59
N ALA A 431 -24.28 -16.16 -5.46
CA ALA A 431 -23.75 -14.91 -4.93
C ALA A 431 -22.78 -14.22 -5.90
N ILE A 432 -21.90 -14.99 -6.55
CA ILE A 432 -20.99 -14.45 -7.57
C ILE A 432 -21.77 -14.04 -8.84
N ALA A 433 -22.76 -14.82 -9.26
CA ALA A 433 -23.58 -14.56 -10.43
C ALA A 433 -24.44 -13.29 -10.30
N PHE A 434 -24.83 -12.89 -9.08
CA PHE A 434 -25.61 -11.67 -8.82
C PHE A 434 -24.95 -10.36 -9.29
N LYS A 435 -23.64 -10.37 -9.61
CA LYS A 435 -22.94 -9.21 -10.19
C LYS A 435 -23.37 -8.87 -11.63
N ARG A 436 -24.03 -9.79 -12.34
CA ARG A 436 -24.46 -9.61 -13.72
C ARG A 436 -25.97 -9.68 -13.81
N GLU A 437 -26.60 -8.66 -14.36
CA GLU A 437 -28.06 -8.58 -14.51
C GLU A 437 -28.59 -9.73 -15.37
N GLU A 438 -27.85 -10.13 -16.40
CA GLU A 438 -28.23 -11.23 -17.29
C GLU A 438 -28.25 -12.59 -16.56
N LEU A 439 -27.35 -12.77 -15.59
CA LEU A 439 -27.30 -13.98 -14.76
C LEU A 439 -28.26 -13.90 -13.58
N LEU A 440 -28.56 -12.71 -13.05
CA LEU A 440 -29.50 -12.49 -11.96
C LEU A 440 -30.88 -13.07 -12.29
N ALA A 441 -31.38 -12.90 -13.51
CA ALA A 441 -32.64 -13.49 -13.96
C ALA A 441 -32.60 -15.03 -13.96
N LYS A 442 -31.46 -15.63 -14.28
CA LYS A 442 -31.27 -17.09 -14.27
C LYS A 442 -31.19 -17.64 -12.84
N VAL A 443 -30.53 -16.91 -11.93
CA VAL A 443 -30.55 -17.23 -10.50
C VAL A 443 -31.99 -17.16 -9.96
N GLY A 444 -32.73 -16.10 -10.29
CA GLY A 444 -34.13 -15.98 -9.89
C GLY A 444 -35.02 -17.11 -10.40
N TYR A 445 -34.78 -17.62 -11.61
CA TYR A 445 -35.46 -18.83 -12.11
C TYR A 445 -35.14 -20.07 -11.26
N CYS A 446 -33.87 -20.30 -10.91
CA CYS A 446 -33.48 -21.40 -10.03
C CYS A 446 -34.18 -21.29 -8.67
N LEU A 447 -34.18 -20.10 -8.06
CA LEU A 447 -34.85 -19.86 -6.78
C LEU A 447 -36.36 -20.11 -6.86
N ARG A 448 -37.03 -19.67 -7.93
CA ARG A 448 -38.46 -19.96 -8.14
C ARG A 448 -38.73 -21.46 -8.23
N SER A 449 -37.87 -22.23 -8.92
CA SER A 449 -37.99 -23.69 -8.99
C SER A 449 -37.85 -24.33 -7.61
N ARG A 450 -36.79 -23.96 -6.87
CA ARG A 450 -36.53 -24.43 -5.50
C ARG A 450 -37.69 -24.15 -4.56
N LEU A 451 -38.19 -22.92 -4.59
CA LEU A 451 -39.30 -22.48 -3.76
C LEU A 451 -40.59 -23.22 -4.11
N LYS A 452 -40.92 -23.42 -5.39
CA LYS A 452 -42.13 -24.16 -5.77
C LYS A 452 -42.10 -25.64 -5.36
N ASN A 453 -40.93 -26.28 -5.49
CA ASN A 453 -40.84 -27.72 -5.35
C ASN A 453 -40.42 -28.15 -3.94
N ASN A 454 -39.33 -27.59 -3.43
CA ASN A 454 -38.59 -28.13 -2.27
C ASN A 454 -38.77 -27.27 -1.02
N PHE A 455 -39.00 -25.97 -1.21
CA PHE A 455 -39.07 -24.97 -0.15
C PHE A 455 -40.39 -24.18 -0.15
N LYS A 456 -41.49 -24.83 -0.54
CA LYS A 456 -42.81 -24.19 -0.71
C LYS A 456 -43.28 -23.43 0.52
N TYR A 457 -43.05 -23.98 1.71
CA TYR A 457 -43.34 -23.30 2.97
C TYR A 457 -42.68 -21.91 3.10
N ILE A 458 -41.45 -21.75 2.60
CA ILE A 458 -40.74 -20.47 2.63
C ILE A 458 -41.42 -19.46 1.70
N ASP A 459 -41.93 -19.91 0.54
CA ASP A 459 -42.70 -19.05 -0.35
C ASP A 459 -44.07 -18.69 0.23
N ASP A 460 -44.77 -19.65 0.84
CA ASP A 460 -46.06 -19.43 1.49
C ASP A 460 -45.94 -18.40 2.63
N GLU A 461 -44.81 -18.35 3.36
CA GLU A 461 -44.56 -17.37 4.43
C GLU A 461 -44.13 -15.99 3.91
N LEU A 462 -43.30 -15.93 2.87
CA LEU A 462 -42.62 -14.69 2.44
C LEU A 462 -43.19 -14.06 1.17
N GLU A 463 -44.09 -14.75 0.46
CA GLU A 463 -44.59 -14.38 -0.87
C GLU A 463 -43.46 -14.05 -1.87
N THR A 464 -42.37 -14.82 -1.81
CA THR A 464 -41.12 -14.51 -2.51
C THR A 464 -41.33 -14.50 -4.02
N ILE A 465 -42.04 -15.48 -4.57
CA ILE A 465 -42.27 -15.60 -6.02
C ILE A 465 -43.04 -14.39 -6.56
N LYS A 466 -44.08 -13.97 -5.83
CA LYS A 466 -44.89 -12.80 -6.18
C LYS A 466 -44.06 -11.51 -6.14
N LYS A 467 -43.23 -11.33 -5.10
CA LYS A 467 -42.31 -10.19 -4.99
C LYS A 467 -41.29 -10.16 -6.13
N LEU A 468 -40.73 -11.31 -6.51
CA LEU A 468 -39.82 -11.41 -7.67
C LEU A 468 -40.51 -11.04 -8.98
N GLU A 469 -41.77 -11.41 -9.17
CA GLU A 469 -42.54 -11.04 -10.37
C GLU A 469 -42.82 -9.54 -10.43
N VAL A 470 -43.23 -8.93 -9.32
CA VAL A 470 -43.44 -7.48 -9.23
C VAL A 470 -42.15 -6.72 -9.54
N ALA A 471 -41.04 -7.05 -8.86
CA ALA A 471 -39.76 -6.40 -9.09
C ALA A 471 -39.25 -6.59 -10.53
N LYS A 472 -39.57 -7.72 -11.17
CA LYS A 472 -39.24 -7.95 -12.59
C LYS A 472 -40.09 -7.07 -13.52
N ILE A 473 -41.38 -6.92 -13.25
CA ILE A 473 -42.30 -6.08 -14.05
C ILE A 473 -41.91 -4.60 -13.94
N ASP A 474 -41.50 -4.18 -12.75
CA ASP A 474 -41.09 -2.81 -12.46
C ASP A 474 -39.63 -2.50 -12.88
N GLU A 475 -38.92 -3.49 -13.43
CA GLU A 475 -37.49 -3.42 -13.79
C GLU A 475 -36.57 -2.98 -12.63
N ASP A 476 -36.99 -3.23 -11.37
CA ASP A 476 -36.21 -2.93 -10.17
C ASP A 476 -35.23 -4.06 -9.84
N TYR A 477 -34.07 -4.05 -10.50
CA TYR A 477 -33.03 -5.06 -10.33
C TYR A 477 -32.38 -5.09 -8.94
N GLU A 478 -32.38 -3.95 -8.22
CA GLU A 478 -31.83 -3.90 -6.85
C GLU A 478 -32.78 -4.56 -5.86
N GLU A 479 -34.08 -4.27 -5.94
CA GLU A 479 -35.08 -4.96 -5.12
C GLU A 479 -35.17 -6.44 -5.52
N TYR A 480 -35.10 -6.78 -6.81
CA TYR A 480 -35.04 -8.17 -7.27
C TYR A 480 -33.86 -8.93 -6.65
N ARG A 481 -32.66 -8.33 -6.65
CA ARG A 481 -31.47 -8.92 -6.02
C ARG A 481 -31.64 -9.10 -4.51
N LYS A 482 -32.24 -8.11 -3.84
CA LYS A 482 -32.51 -8.16 -2.40
C LYS A 482 -33.50 -9.26 -2.03
N ILE A 483 -34.57 -9.44 -2.81
CA ILE A 483 -35.53 -10.54 -2.64
C ILE A 483 -34.85 -11.90 -2.84
N CYS A 484 -34.03 -12.04 -3.88
CA CYS A 484 -33.24 -13.26 -4.12
C CYS A 484 -32.32 -13.59 -2.93
N LEU A 485 -31.63 -12.59 -2.38
CA LEU A 485 -30.75 -12.77 -1.21
C LEU A 485 -31.52 -13.18 0.04
N GLU A 486 -32.67 -12.56 0.30
CA GLU A 486 -33.53 -12.91 1.43
C GLU A 486 -34.00 -14.36 1.33
N ALA A 487 -34.42 -14.78 0.12
CA ALA A 487 -34.83 -16.16 -0.15
C ALA A 487 -33.69 -17.15 0.11
N ILE A 488 -32.49 -16.89 -0.41
CA ILE A 488 -31.32 -17.76 -0.17
C ILE A 488 -30.97 -17.77 1.30
N GLU A 489 -30.95 -16.62 1.99
CA GLU A 489 -30.64 -16.58 3.43
C GLU A 489 -31.63 -17.42 4.26
N LYS A 490 -32.88 -17.53 3.82
CA LYS A 490 -33.90 -18.37 4.47
C LYS A 490 -33.73 -19.86 4.16
N MET A 491 -33.34 -20.21 2.93
CA MET A 491 -33.05 -21.60 2.52
C MET A 491 -31.70 -22.11 3.04
N SER A 492 -30.74 -21.21 3.26
CA SER A 492 -29.33 -21.60 3.39
C SER A 492 -29.03 -22.43 4.63
N PRO A 493 -28.27 -23.53 4.49
CA PRO A 493 -27.73 -24.26 5.63
C PRO A 493 -26.64 -23.48 6.39
N ILE A 494 -26.07 -22.42 5.80
CA ILE A 494 -24.97 -21.60 6.33
C ILE A 494 -25.31 -20.10 6.40
N LYS A 495 -26.57 -19.77 6.73
CA LYS A 495 -27.19 -18.42 6.74
C LYS A 495 -26.26 -17.26 7.10
N SER A 496 -25.64 -17.29 8.28
CA SER A 496 -24.79 -16.20 8.77
C SER A 496 -23.48 -16.03 7.99
N GLN A 497 -22.91 -17.13 7.50
CA GLN A 497 -21.68 -17.11 6.71
C GLN A 497 -21.99 -16.67 5.28
N PHE A 498 -23.07 -17.20 4.69
CA PHE A 498 -23.55 -16.82 3.36
C PHE A 498 -23.90 -15.34 3.28
N SER A 499 -24.72 -14.81 4.20
CA SER A 499 -25.14 -13.40 4.18
C SER A 499 -23.93 -12.44 4.22
N ASN A 500 -22.90 -12.78 5.01
CA ASN A 500 -21.66 -12.02 5.07
C ASN A 500 -20.84 -12.12 3.76
N TYR A 501 -20.78 -13.30 3.15
CA TYR A 501 -20.08 -13.52 1.88
C TYR A 501 -20.78 -12.80 0.72
N ALA A 502 -22.09 -13.00 0.56
CA ALA A 502 -22.90 -12.39 -0.48
C ALA A 502 -22.91 -10.86 -0.39
N LYS A 503 -23.07 -10.28 0.82
CA LYS A 503 -22.98 -8.82 1.01
C LYS A 503 -21.60 -8.28 0.62
N LYS A 504 -20.52 -9.01 0.91
CA LYS A 504 -19.17 -8.59 0.51
C LYS A 504 -18.95 -8.66 -1.00
N ILE A 505 -19.61 -9.58 -1.69
CA ILE A 505 -19.53 -9.68 -3.14
C ILE A 505 -20.39 -8.61 -3.80
N ILE A 506 -21.62 -8.40 -3.35
CA ILE A 506 -22.58 -7.52 -4.02
C ILE A 506 -22.27 -6.04 -3.76
N TYR A 507 -21.94 -5.69 -2.52
CA TYR A 507 -21.79 -4.29 -2.09
C TYR A 507 -20.32 -3.83 -1.98
N ASN A 508 -19.33 -4.69 -2.33
CA ASN A 508 -17.92 -4.33 -2.52
C ASN A 508 -17.35 -4.86 -3.85
#